data_AF-A0A7R9L6R3-F1
#
_entry.id   AF-A0A7R9L6R3-F1
#
_cell.length_a   1.000
_cell.length_b   1.000
_cell.length_c   1.000
_cell.angle_alpha   90.00
_cell.angle_beta   90.00
_cell.angle_gamma   90.00
#
_symmetry.space_group_name_H-M   'P 1'
#
loop_
_entity.id
_entity.type
_entity.pdbx_description
1 polymer ?
#
loop_
_entity_poly.entity_id
_entity_poly.type
_entity_poly.pdbx_seq_one_letter_code
_entity_poly.pdbx_strand_id
1 'polypeptide(L)'
;MKCGTGKECTIDAESGTAKCQCISACADNTDVRRRVCSNHNETWQSDCHLFRHRCTCVEVIIRLCYNSKKIHTTKEDAEHLSRKWIDAIIWKFCDLDKQPHDRHVSRHELFPLRAPLLSMETCISDFLDNCDENSDHKITLVEWGKCLGASDAEMEDKCNQFKATQEAN
;
A
#
# COMPACT_ATOMS: atom_id res chain seq x y z
N MET A 1 -3.41 15.41 -22.09
CA MET A 1 -4.15 15.20 -20.82
C MET A 1 -3.82 13.81 -20.30
N LYS A 2 -3.60 13.64 -19.00
CA LYS A 2 -3.42 12.33 -18.36
C LYS A 2 -4.57 12.12 -17.38
N CYS A 3 -5.26 10.99 -17.47
CA CYS A 3 -6.34 10.64 -16.57
C CYS A 3 -5.80 9.94 -15.31
N GLY A 4 -6.50 10.10 -14.19
CA GLY A 4 -6.17 9.40 -12.95
C GLY A 4 -6.38 7.88 -13.04
N THR A 5 -5.95 7.15 -12.02
CA THR A 5 -6.01 5.69 -11.99
C THR A 5 -7.43 5.15 -12.19
N GLY A 6 -7.60 4.13 -13.03
CA GLY A 6 -8.90 3.54 -13.35
C GLY A 6 -9.72 4.33 -14.38
N LYS A 7 -9.15 5.39 -14.98
CA LYS A 7 -9.78 6.21 -16.02
C LYS A 7 -9.03 6.15 -17.34
N GLU A 8 -9.78 6.25 -18.42
CA GLU A 8 -9.30 6.41 -19.79
C GLU A 8 -9.75 7.75 -20.39
N CYS A 9 -8.98 8.25 -21.35
CA CYS A 9 -9.29 9.49 -22.05
C CYS A 9 -10.19 9.16 -23.25
N THR A 10 -11.45 9.60 -23.21
CA THR A 10 -12.39 9.49 -24.32
C THR A 10 -12.70 10.87 -24.89
N ILE A 11 -12.98 10.96 -26.19
CA ILE A 11 -13.43 12.20 -26.82
C ILE A 11 -14.95 12.19 -26.83
N ASP A 12 -15.54 13.21 -26.26
CA ASP A 12 -16.98 13.42 -26.25
C ASP A 12 -17.45 13.82 -27.65
N ALA A 13 -18.30 13.00 -28.26
CA ALA A 13 -18.70 13.17 -29.67
C ALA A 13 -19.53 14.44 -29.93
N GLU A 14 -20.18 14.98 -28.90
CA GLU A 14 -21.04 16.17 -29.01
C GLU A 14 -20.24 17.48 -28.86
N SER A 15 -19.33 17.51 -27.90
CA SER A 15 -18.53 18.71 -27.59
C SER A 15 -17.15 18.73 -28.24
N GLY A 16 -16.68 17.59 -28.78
CA GLY A 16 -15.30 17.43 -29.26
C GLY A 16 -14.25 17.55 -28.16
N THR A 17 -14.67 17.59 -26.88
CA THR A 17 -13.77 17.75 -25.74
C THR A 17 -13.27 16.40 -25.25
N ALA A 18 -12.00 16.34 -24.87
CA ALA A 18 -11.43 15.16 -24.26
C ALA A 18 -11.87 15.09 -22.78
N LYS A 19 -12.47 13.97 -22.37
CA LYS A 19 -12.95 13.70 -21.01
C LYS A 19 -12.27 12.46 -20.44
N CYS A 20 -12.10 12.43 -19.12
CA CYS A 20 -11.61 11.24 -18.40
C CYS A 20 -12.78 10.44 -17.86
N GLN A 21 -13.09 9.31 -18.49
CA GLN A 21 -14.15 8.38 -18.10
C GLN A 21 -13.54 7.14 -17.45
N CYS A 22 -14.32 6.39 -16.68
CA CYS A 22 -13.84 5.13 -16.13
C CYS A 22 -13.52 4.14 -17.26
N ILE A 23 -12.46 3.34 -17.08
CA ILE A 23 -12.06 2.32 -18.05
C ILE A 23 -13.25 1.41 -18.37
N SER A 24 -13.60 1.27 -19.64
CA SER A 24 -14.75 0.50 -20.09
C SER A 24 -14.55 -1.01 -19.95
N ALA A 25 -13.35 -1.52 -20.23
CA ALA A 25 -12.99 -2.93 -20.06
C ALA A 25 -11.49 -3.11 -19.77
N CYS A 26 -11.13 -4.19 -19.08
CA CYS A 26 -9.74 -4.56 -18.81
C CYS A 26 -9.34 -5.77 -19.66
N ALA A 27 -8.07 -5.84 -20.06
CA ALA A 27 -7.54 -7.01 -20.75
C ALA A 27 -7.52 -8.22 -19.80
N ASP A 28 -7.87 -9.38 -20.33
CA ASP A 28 -7.76 -10.64 -19.61
C ASP A 28 -6.29 -10.95 -19.31
N ASN A 29 -6.07 -11.47 -18.10
CA ASN A 29 -4.74 -11.75 -17.61
C ASN A 29 -4.67 -13.19 -17.11
N THR A 30 -3.83 -13.99 -17.76
CA THR A 30 -3.61 -15.39 -17.39
C THR A 30 -2.54 -15.55 -16.33
N ASP A 31 -1.75 -14.51 -16.05
CA ASP A 31 -0.69 -14.53 -15.04
C ASP A 31 -1.27 -14.32 -13.64
N VAL A 32 -1.24 -15.39 -12.85
CA VAL A 32 -1.67 -15.38 -11.45
C VAL A 32 -0.90 -14.36 -10.62
N ARG A 33 0.36 -14.04 -10.98
CA ARG A 33 1.19 -13.08 -10.25
C ARG A 33 0.74 -11.63 -10.40
N ARG A 34 -0.08 -11.34 -11.42
CA ARG A 34 -0.62 -10.00 -11.66
C ARG A 34 -1.96 -9.77 -10.99
N ARG A 35 -2.50 -10.77 -10.27
CA ARG A 35 -3.70 -10.62 -9.46
C ARG A 35 -3.40 -9.76 -8.23
N VAL A 36 -4.40 -9.02 -7.77
CA VAL A 36 -4.27 -8.11 -6.62
C VAL A 36 -5.40 -8.33 -5.62
N CYS A 37 -5.19 -8.02 -4.35
CA CYS A 37 -6.21 -8.16 -3.31
C CYS A 37 -6.70 -6.78 -2.84
N SER A 38 -8.00 -6.62 -2.62
CA SER A 38 -8.58 -5.41 -2.02
C SER A 38 -8.43 -5.43 -0.49
N ASN A 39 -8.67 -4.27 0.14
CA ASN A 39 -8.83 -4.15 1.59
C ASN A 39 -10.07 -4.88 2.15
N HIS A 40 -10.94 -5.38 1.27
CA HIS A 40 -12.10 -6.23 1.60
C HIS A 40 -11.80 -7.72 1.40
N ASN A 41 -10.53 -8.09 1.24
CA ASN A 41 -10.08 -9.47 1.06
C ASN A 41 -10.63 -10.14 -0.23
N GLU A 42 -10.88 -9.34 -1.26
CA GLU A 42 -11.34 -9.83 -2.57
C GLU A 42 -10.17 -9.83 -3.55
N THR A 43 -9.96 -10.95 -4.24
CA THR A 43 -8.90 -11.08 -5.26
C THR A 43 -9.42 -10.66 -6.63
N TRP A 44 -8.68 -9.78 -7.31
CA TRP A 44 -8.97 -9.22 -8.62
C TRP A 44 -7.96 -9.73 -9.66
N GLN A 45 -8.43 -9.87 -10.90
CA GLN A 45 -7.63 -10.37 -12.03
C GLN A 45 -6.38 -9.53 -12.33
N SER A 46 -6.46 -8.21 -12.13
CA SER A 46 -5.32 -7.30 -12.24
C SER A 46 -5.59 -5.94 -11.59
N ASP A 47 -4.56 -5.12 -11.47
CA ASP A 47 -4.67 -3.70 -11.08
C ASP A 47 -5.76 -2.95 -11.87
N CYS A 48 -5.84 -3.18 -13.19
CA CYS A 48 -6.87 -2.57 -14.02
C CYS A 48 -8.28 -2.87 -13.49
N HIS A 49 -8.55 -4.13 -13.15
CA HIS A 49 -9.88 -4.56 -12.69
C HIS A 49 -10.24 -3.91 -11.35
N LEU A 50 -9.29 -3.86 -10.41
CA LEU A 50 -9.47 -3.21 -9.12
C LEU A 50 -9.73 -1.70 -9.28
N PHE A 51 -8.89 -1.00 -10.06
CA PHE A 51 -9.02 0.45 -10.23
C PHE A 51 -10.22 0.86 -11.09
N ARG A 52 -10.57 0.06 -12.10
CA ARG A 52 -11.81 0.22 -12.87
C ARG A 52 -13.01 0.10 -11.94
N HIS A 53 -13.06 -0.95 -11.12
CA HIS A 53 -14.14 -1.15 -10.16
C HIS A 53 -14.26 0.04 -9.20
N ARG A 54 -13.13 0.52 -8.66
CA ARG A 54 -13.08 1.71 -7.80
C ARG A 54 -13.58 2.97 -8.53
N CYS A 55 -13.28 3.13 -9.81
CA CYS A 55 -13.75 4.26 -10.60
C CYS A 55 -15.26 4.19 -10.84
N THR A 56 -15.77 3.06 -11.32
CA THR A 56 -17.21 2.87 -11.61
C THR A 56 -18.07 2.97 -10.36
N CYS A 57 -17.48 2.63 -9.20
CA CYS A 57 -18.12 2.72 -7.90
C CYS A 57 -18.41 4.17 -7.46
N VAL A 58 -17.87 5.19 -8.14
CA VAL A 58 -18.17 6.61 -7.92
C VAL A 58 -19.35 7.09 -8.77
N GLU A 59 -19.64 6.46 -9.92
CA GLU A 59 -20.65 6.96 -10.87
C GLU A 59 -22.01 6.27 -10.80
N VAL A 60 -22.17 5.17 -10.04
CA VAL A 60 -23.48 4.55 -9.79
C VAL A 60 -23.64 4.24 -8.30
N ILE A 61 -24.46 5.06 -7.65
CA ILE A 61 -25.06 4.91 -6.31
C ILE A 61 -24.18 4.12 -5.33
N ILE A 62 -23.45 4.88 -4.52
CA ILE A 62 -22.71 4.57 -3.26
C ILE A 62 -23.23 3.37 -2.43
N ARG A 63 -24.50 2.96 -2.58
CA ARG A 63 -25.13 1.86 -1.86
C ARG A 63 -24.76 0.46 -2.36
N LEU A 64 -24.35 0.26 -3.61
CA LEU A 64 -24.08 -1.10 -4.11
C LEU A 64 -22.63 -1.57 -3.88
N CYS A 65 -21.67 -0.66 -3.72
CA CYS A 65 -20.31 -1.05 -3.32
C CYS A 65 -20.11 -1.18 -1.80
N TYR A 66 -21.10 -0.81 -0.99
CA TYR A 66 -20.96 -0.64 0.47
C TYR A 66 -21.97 -1.46 1.29
N ASN A 67 -22.40 -2.62 0.82
CA ASN A 67 -23.12 -3.55 1.69
C ASN A 67 -22.18 -4.72 1.98
N SER A 68 -21.26 -4.58 2.94
CA SER A 68 -21.61 -4.81 4.34
C SER A 68 -20.76 -3.97 5.31
N LYS A 69 -21.46 -3.31 6.25
CA LYS A 69 -20.99 -2.50 7.39
C LYS A 69 -20.62 -1.04 7.10
N LYS A 70 -21.62 -0.17 7.27
CA LYS A 70 -21.45 1.13 7.94
C LYS A 70 -20.74 0.90 9.27
N ILE A 71 -19.41 1.03 9.28
CA ILE A 71 -18.69 1.26 10.53
C ILE A 71 -18.92 2.73 10.83
N HIS A 72 -19.79 3.01 11.80
CA HIS A 72 -19.73 4.25 12.53
C HIS A 72 -18.38 4.25 13.24
N THR A 73 -17.33 4.77 12.59
CA THR A 73 -15.99 4.82 13.19
C THR A 73 -16.08 5.78 14.37
N THR A 74 -16.17 5.21 15.57
CA THR A 74 -16.05 5.99 16.80
C THR A 74 -14.62 6.53 16.89
N LYS A 75 -14.39 7.56 17.72
CA LYS A 75 -13.02 8.01 18.00
C LYS A 75 -12.14 6.86 18.51
N GLU A 76 -12.73 5.96 19.29
CA GLU A 76 -12.07 4.75 19.82
C GLU A 76 -11.68 3.76 18.71
N ASP A 77 -12.53 3.58 17.68
CA ASP A 77 -12.20 2.76 16.51
C ASP A 77 -11.06 3.36 15.68
N ALA A 78 -11.04 4.69 15.54
CA ALA A 78 -9.97 5.40 14.84
C ALA A 78 -8.62 5.28 15.57
N GLU A 79 -8.61 5.43 16.90
CA GLU A 79 -7.43 5.23 17.72
C GLU A 79 -6.95 3.77 17.68
N HIS A 80 -7.86 2.80 17.74
CA HIS A 80 -7.51 1.39 17.66
C HIS A 80 -6.97 1.00 16.28
N LEU A 81 -7.51 1.58 15.20
CA LEU A 81 -6.98 1.41 13.85
C LEU A 81 -5.60 2.07 13.70
N SER A 82 -5.39 3.25 14.31
CA SER A 82 -4.09 3.92 14.37
C SER A 82 -3.04 3.03 15.03
N ARG A 83 -3.33 2.48 16.23
CA ARG A 83 -2.41 1.57 16.94
C ARG A 83 -2.08 0.32 16.12
N LYS A 84 -3.07 -0.30 15.48
CA LYS A 84 -2.86 -1.46 14.60
C LYS A 84 -1.99 -1.13 13.40
N TRP A 85 -2.14 0.07 12.86
CA TRP A 85 -1.33 0.54 11.75
C TRP A 85 0.13 0.77 12.17
N ILE A 86 0.35 1.38 13.34
CA ILE A 86 1.70 1.53 13.93
C ILE A 86 2.35 0.16 14.20
N ASP A 87 1.62 -0.79 14.79
CA ASP A 87 2.14 -2.13 15.04
C ASP A 87 2.48 -2.87 13.73
N ALA A 88 1.72 -2.63 12.65
CA ALA A 88 2.03 -3.19 11.33
C ALA A 88 3.31 -2.58 10.73
N ILE A 89 3.55 -1.28 10.93
CA ILE A 89 4.78 -0.60 10.54
C ILE A 89 5.99 -1.20 11.27
N ILE A 90 5.90 -1.34 12.59
CA ILE A 90 6.96 -1.91 13.43
C ILE A 90 7.20 -3.38 13.06
N TRP A 91 6.13 -4.18 12.96
CA TRP A 91 6.24 -5.57 12.54
C TRP A 91 6.97 -5.70 11.20
N LYS A 92 6.66 -4.83 10.24
CA LYS A 92 7.29 -4.89 8.93
C LYS A 92 8.77 -4.55 8.99
N PHE A 93 9.14 -3.57 9.81
CA PHE A 93 10.55 -3.24 10.08
C PHE A 93 11.29 -4.46 10.64
N CYS A 94 10.73 -5.11 11.67
CA CYS A 94 11.31 -6.30 12.29
C CYS A 94 11.41 -7.51 11.34
N ASP A 95 10.49 -7.63 10.38
CA ASP A 95 10.53 -8.66 9.35
C ASP A 95 11.64 -8.43 8.30
N LEU A 96 12.12 -7.19 8.17
CA LEU A 96 13.19 -6.80 7.25
C LEU A 96 14.57 -6.86 7.92
N ASP A 97 14.69 -6.43 9.17
CA ASP A 97 15.90 -6.52 10.01
C ASP A 97 16.21 -7.98 10.42
N LYS A 98 16.61 -8.79 9.43
CA LYS A 98 16.81 -10.24 9.57
C LYS A 98 18.28 -10.59 9.76
N GLN A 99 19.17 -10.09 8.90
CA GLN A 99 20.60 -10.41 8.97
C GLN A 99 21.47 -9.30 8.35
N PRO A 100 22.37 -8.68 9.15
CA PRO A 100 22.47 -8.77 10.61
C PRO A 100 21.26 -8.11 11.30
N HIS A 101 20.84 -8.60 12.47
CA HIS A 101 19.80 -7.91 13.26
C HIS A 101 20.40 -6.67 13.94
N ASP A 102 20.69 -5.64 13.15
CA ASP A 102 21.45 -4.46 13.57
C ASP A 102 20.55 -3.27 13.91
N ARG A 103 19.22 -3.46 13.99
CA ARG A 103 18.20 -2.43 14.24
C ARG A 103 18.14 -1.35 13.17
N HIS A 104 18.62 -1.67 11.99
CA HIS A 104 18.48 -0.83 10.82
C HIS A 104 18.05 -1.70 9.66
N VAL A 105 17.39 -1.09 8.68
CA VAL A 105 17.04 -1.78 7.45
C VAL A 105 17.98 -1.28 6.36
N SER A 106 18.84 -2.18 5.88
CA SER A 106 19.72 -1.90 4.76
C SER A 106 19.01 -2.10 3.42
N ARG A 107 19.58 -1.51 2.36
CA ARG A 107 19.08 -1.70 0.99
C ARG A 107 19.07 -3.17 0.53
N HIS A 108 19.96 -4.00 1.08
CA HIS A 108 20.02 -5.44 0.79
C HIS A 108 18.88 -6.22 1.48
N GLU A 109 18.47 -5.80 2.67
CA GLU A 109 17.34 -6.40 3.39
C GLU A 109 15.98 -6.04 2.80
N LEU A 110 15.92 -4.95 2.02
CA LEU A 110 14.75 -4.55 1.24
C LEU A 110 14.62 -5.28 -0.09
N PHE A 111 15.66 -6.01 -0.51
CA PHE A 111 15.69 -6.77 -1.76
C PHE A 111 14.51 -7.76 -1.91
N PRO A 112 14.07 -8.50 -0.87
CA PRO A 112 12.90 -9.38 -0.96
C PRO A 112 11.58 -8.66 -1.26
N LEU A 113 11.45 -7.37 -0.95
CA LEU A 113 10.27 -6.57 -1.34
C LEU A 113 10.30 -6.18 -2.83
N ARG A 114 11.48 -6.17 -3.43
CA ARG A 114 11.68 -5.90 -4.86
C ARG A 114 11.50 -7.14 -5.73
N ALA A 115 11.67 -8.34 -5.17
CA ALA A 115 11.72 -9.59 -5.93
C ALA A 115 10.43 -9.94 -6.74
N PRO A 116 9.21 -9.51 -6.36
CA PRO A 116 8.03 -9.57 -7.23
C PRO A 116 7.83 -8.36 -8.17
N LEU A 117 8.57 -7.26 -7.97
CA LEU A 117 8.35 -5.93 -8.56
C LEU A 117 9.48 -5.49 -9.52
N LEU A 118 10.00 -6.40 -10.33
CA LEU A 118 11.15 -6.15 -11.24
C LEU A 118 10.94 -5.06 -12.32
N SER A 119 9.85 -4.28 -12.29
CA SER A 119 9.61 -3.14 -13.17
C SER A 119 9.58 -1.77 -12.47
N MET A 120 9.86 -1.65 -11.17
CA MET A 120 9.78 -0.37 -10.42
C MET A 120 10.95 -0.11 -9.44
N GLU A 121 12.13 -0.66 -9.71
CA GLU A 121 13.30 -0.51 -8.81
C GLU A 121 13.76 0.94 -8.61
N THR A 122 13.54 1.81 -9.60
CA THR A 122 13.85 3.25 -9.49
C THR A 122 12.92 3.97 -8.52
N CYS A 123 11.62 3.67 -8.53
CA CYS A 123 10.64 4.36 -7.69
C CYS A 123 10.84 4.06 -6.19
N ILE A 124 11.25 2.83 -5.86
CA ILE A 124 11.49 2.47 -4.47
C ILE A 124 12.85 2.96 -3.97
N SER A 125 13.84 3.16 -4.85
CA SER A 125 15.11 3.80 -4.45
C SER A 125 14.85 5.21 -3.95
N ASP A 126 14.24 6.05 -4.79
CA ASP A 126 14.02 7.46 -4.48
C ASP A 126 13.17 7.61 -3.21
N PHE A 127 12.18 6.74 -3.01
CA PHE A 127 11.40 6.70 -1.78
C PHE A 127 12.28 6.45 -0.55
N LEU A 128 13.13 5.42 -0.59
CA LEU A 128 13.99 5.06 0.54
C LEU A 128 15.08 6.10 0.79
N ASP A 129 15.62 6.70 -0.27
CA ASP A 129 16.61 7.78 -0.19
C ASP A 129 15.99 9.04 0.45
N ASN A 130 14.69 9.28 0.26
CA ASN A 130 13.96 10.34 0.97
C ASN A 130 13.63 9.99 2.43
N CYS A 131 13.57 8.70 2.79
CA CYS A 131 13.35 8.27 4.17
C CYS A 131 14.64 8.38 5.02
N ASP A 132 15.80 8.29 4.39
CA ASP A 132 17.13 8.33 5.02
C ASP A 132 17.56 9.80 5.28
N GLU A 133 17.11 10.37 6.41
CA GLU A 133 17.35 11.78 6.76
C GLU A 133 18.84 12.11 6.93
N ASN A 134 19.63 11.14 7.41
CA ASN A 134 21.05 11.32 7.72
C ASN A 134 21.99 10.85 6.59
N SER A 135 21.44 10.22 5.54
CA SER A 135 22.14 9.71 4.36
C SER A 135 23.23 8.68 4.67
N ASP A 136 23.06 7.87 5.71
CA ASP A 136 24.00 6.81 6.08
C ASP A 136 23.71 5.46 5.37
N HIS A 137 22.73 5.44 4.46
CA HIS A 137 22.23 4.28 3.73
C HIS A 137 21.61 3.20 4.62
N LYS A 138 21.24 3.55 5.84
CA LYS A 138 20.54 2.71 6.80
C LYS A 138 19.29 3.42 7.27
N ILE A 139 18.15 2.71 7.25
CA ILE A 139 16.90 3.30 7.74
C ILE A 139 16.66 2.80 9.15
N THR A 140 16.63 3.71 10.12
CA THR A 140 16.26 3.43 11.51
C THR A 140 14.75 3.23 11.66
N LEU A 141 14.30 2.67 12.79
CA LEU A 141 12.87 2.50 13.08
C LEU A 141 12.10 3.83 13.07
N VAL A 142 12.74 4.91 13.54
CA VAL A 142 12.13 6.25 13.59
C VAL A 142 12.00 6.85 12.19
N GLU A 143 13.05 6.78 11.38
CA GLU A 143 13.01 7.21 9.98
C GLU A 143 11.98 6.43 9.17
N TRP A 144 11.93 5.10 9.36
CA TRP A 144 10.92 4.24 8.75
C TRP A 144 9.50 4.65 9.13
N GLY A 145 9.26 4.93 10.42
CA GLY A 145 7.98 5.40 10.94
C GLY A 145 7.57 6.74 10.35
N LYS A 146 8.45 7.75 10.44
CA LYS A 146 8.22 9.08 9.87
C LYS A 146 7.90 9.02 8.39
N CYS A 147 8.63 8.21 7.64
CA CYS A 147 8.46 8.08 6.19
C CYS A 147 7.10 7.48 5.82
N LEU A 148 6.51 6.67 6.70
CA LEU A 148 5.17 6.11 6.53
C LEU A 148 4.06 6.97 7.14
N GLY A 149 4.41 8.06 7.84
CA GLY A 149 3.47 8.99 8.47
C GLY A 149 3.13 8.66 9.93
N ALA A 150 3.93 7.83 10.59
CA ALA A 150 3.86 7.60 12.04
C ALA A 150 4.60 8.69 12.81
N SER A 151 4.17 8.94 14.05
CA SER A 151 4.87 9.86 14.94
C SER A 151 5.98 9.16 15.73
N ASP A 152 7.10 9.86 15.96
CA ASP A 152 8.26 9.31 16.67
C ASP A 152 7.91 8.75 18.06
N ALA A 153 6.93 9.36 18.73
CA ALA A 153 6.48 8.95 20.06
C ALA A 153 5.77 7.59 20.08
N GLU A 154 5.25 7.14 18.94
CA GLU A 154 4.53 5.87 18.80
C GLU A 154 5.44 4.73 18.31
N MET A 155 6.66 5.05 17.87
CA MET A 155 7.61 4.12 17.24
C MET A 155 8.52 3.44 18.28
N GLU A 156 7.95 2.46 19.00
CA GLU A 156 8.67 1.64 19.98
C GLU A 156 9.22 0.35 19.35
N ASP A 157 10.44 -0.07 19.73
CA ASP A 157 11.00 -1.37 19.33
C ASP A 157 10.23 -2.52 20.02
N LYS A 158 9.28 -3.10 19.29
CA LYS A 158 8.50 -4.28 19.70
C LYS A 158 8.95 -5.56 19.00
N CYS A 159 10.13 -5.60 18.38
CA CYS A 159 10.55 -6.74 17.56
C CYS A 159 10.58 -8.07 18.33
N ASN A 160 11.00 -8.04 19.59
CA ASN A 160 11.01 -9.24 20.44
C ASN A 160 9.59 -9.76 20.75
N GLN A 161 8.59 -8.88 20.87
CA GLN A 161 7.20 -9.27 21.12
C GLN A 161 6.61 -9.98 19.90
N PHE A 162 6.92 -9.49 18.69
CA PHE A 162 6.49 -10.13 17.46
C PHE A 162 7.19 -11.46 17.20
N LYS A 163 8.49 -11.60 17.51
CA LYS A 163 9.21 -12.87 17.39
C LYS A 163 8.63 -13.95 18.31
N ALA A 164 8.35 -13.62 19.57
CA ALA A 164 7.73 -14.55 20.53
C ALA A 164 6.33 -15.03 20.09
N THR A 165 5.61 -14.21 19.31
CA THR A 165 4.28 -14.56 18.78
C THR A 165 4.37 -15.51 17.57
N GLN A 166 5.47 -15.49 16.81
CA GLN A 166 5.67 -16.39 15.66
C GLN A 166 6.19 -17.78 16.05
N GLU A 167 6.87 -17.92 17.19
CA GLU A 167 7.35 -19.21 17.70
C GLU A 167 6.28 -20.00 18.47
N ALA A 168 5.13 -19.38 18.77
CA ALA A 168 4.04 -19.97 19.54
C ALA A 168 2.89 -20.56 18.69
N ASN A 169 3.00 -20.56 17.36
CA ASN A 169 1.99 -21.06 16.41
C ASN A 169 2.55 -22.11 15.45
#